data_AF-A0AAD9GHN1-F1
#
_entry.id   AF-A0AAD9GHN1-F1
#
_cell.length_a   1.000
_cell.length_b   1.000
_cell.length_c   1.000
_cell.angle_alpha   90.00
_cell.angle_beta   90.00
_cell.angle_gamma   90.00
#
_symmetry.space_group_name_H-M   'P 1'
#
loop_
_entity.id
_entity.type
_entity.pdbx_description
1 polymer ?
#
loop_
_entity_poly.entity_id
_entity_poly.type
_entity_poly.pdbx_seq_one_letter_code
_entity_poly.pdbx_strand_id
1 'polypeptide(L)'
;MKAILWAMLSAAIFGGIQGLNNEDGETKHLADDENLDVSQAMGDIVTTGTMNIEADNNDVLPDSHNTVHDLEKRAVELKKLHPIVKHTDEQQKGVDAKHEHTLYLCQRDYKQPCPLGFRHVVSDDGENRCIAPRSYTGPCMGQDLVYREMHEEEKVAWAQDCLANWPCVQCKRRYSDLCPEKWELKATDTSQHTCRATEDYEGPCKDEMVSFIRFNIEMQKQWSRRCHAWWPCDTSAKVGQPPDAELPITLGATLYRMTL
;
A
#
# COMPACT_ATOMS: atom_id res chain seq x y z
N MET A 1 -67.20 13.91 -17.42
CA MET A 1 -68.22 12.91 -17.02
C MET A 1 -67.45 11.77 -16.35
N LYS A 2 -67.25 11.74 -15.03
CA LYS A 2 -68.16 11.43 -13.89
C LYS A 2 -68.59 9.95 -13.77
N ALA A 3 -67.78 9.16 -13.03
CA ALA A 3 -68.06 7.98 -12.17
C ALA A 3 -66.69 7.48 -11.64
N ILE A 4 -66.40 7.12 -10.37
CA ILE A 4 -67.09 7.11 -9.06
C ILE A 4 -68.11 5.98 -8.79
N LEU A 5 -67.61 4.88 -8.19
CA LEU A 5 -68.18 4.00 -7.12
C LEU A 5 -67.14 2.86 -6.89
N TRP A 6 -66.42 2.65 -5.77
CA TRP A 6 -66.64 2.58 -4.30
C TRP A 6 -66.83 1.17 -3.72
N ALA A 7 -66.37 1.00 -2.46
CA ALA A 7 -66.31 -0.19 -1.57
C ALA A 7 -65.08 -1.12 -1.77
N MET A 8 -64.14 -1.34 -0.83
CA MET A 8 -64.10 -1.49 0.65
C MET A 8 -64.45 -2.91 1.17
N LEU A 9 -63.44 -3.59 1.71
CA LEU A 9 -63.38 -4.48 2.91
C LEU A 9 -61.98 -5.18 2.86
N SER A 10 -61.01 -5.05 3.77
CA SER A 10 -60.94 -5.15 5.25
C SER A 10 -60.73 -6.58 5.80
N ALA A 11 -59.47 -6.93 6.09
CA ALA A 11 -58.96 -7.83 7.16
C ALA A 11 -57.45 -8.06 6.90
N ALA A 12 -56.47 -7.59 7.69
CA ALA A 12 -56.19 -7.86 9.10
C ALA A 12 -55.77 -9.32 9.39
N ILE A 13 -54.45 -9.57 9.43
CA ILE A 13 -53.85 -10.64 10.23
C ILE A 13 -52.76 -10.02 11.11
N PHE A 14 -52.88 -10.27 12.41
CA PHE A 14 -51.93 -9.88 13.46
C PHE A 14 -50.80 -10.91 13.61
N GLY A 15 -49.65 -10.47 14.12
CA GLY A 15 -48.59 -11.34 14.67
C GLY A 15 -47.19 -10.97 14.16
N GLY A 16 -46.24 -10.58 15.01
CA GLY A 16 -46.33 -10.29 16.45
C GLY A 16 -45.03 -9.67 16.94
N ILE A 17 -45.12 -8.72 17.89
CA ILE A 17 -43.94 -8.14 18.56
C ILE A 17 -43.73 -8.91 19.87
N GLN A 18 -42.58 -9.55 20.02
CA GLN A 18 -41.86 -9.77 21.30
C GLN A 18 -40.57 -10.55 21.03
N GLY A 19 -39.45 -10.15 21.65
CA GLY A 19 -38.16 -10.81 21.47
C GLY A 19 -36.94 -9.90 21.57
N LEU A 20 -36.91 -8.98 22.54
CA LEU A 20 -35.64 -8.40 22.98
C LEU A 20 -34.90 -9.48 23.77
N ASN A 21 -33.78 -9.97 23.26
CA ASN A 21 -32.75 -10.59 24.09
C ASN A 21 -31.44 -9.85 23.83
N ASN A 22 -30.95 -9.22 24.89
CA ASN A 22 -29.56 -8.77 24.99
C ASN A 22 -28.70 -10.03 25.11
N GLU A 23 -27.74 -10.20 24.21
CA GLU A 23 -26.55 -11.01 24.50
C GLU A 23 -25.34 -10.09 24.35
N ASP A 24 -24.88 -9.59 25.49
CA ASP A 24 -23.73 -8.72 25.61
C ASP A 24 -22.45 -9.51 25.27
N GLY A 25 -22.09 -9.52 23.99
CA GLY A 25 -20.87 -10.12 23.47
C GLY A 25 -19.63 -9.33 23.89
N GLU A 26 -19.20 -9.54 25.13
CA GLU A 26 -18.02 -8.91 25.74
C GLU A 26 -16.75 -9.19 24.92
N THR A 27 -16.27 -8.16 24.20
CA THR A 27 -15.01 -8.23 23.46
C THR A 27 -13.85 -8.25 24.46
N LYS A 28 -13.34 -9.45 24.77
CA LYS A 28 -12.10 -9.61 25.54
C LYS A 28 -10.99 -8.75 24.96
N HIS A 29 -10.38 -7.91 25.79
CA HIS A 29 -9.23 -7.13 25.38
C HIS A 29 -8.02 -8.05 25.17
N LEU A 30 -7.17 -7.72 24.18
CA LEU A 30 -5.89 -8.43 23.93
C LEU A 30 -4.87 -8.33 25.10
N ALA A 31 -5.23 -7.69 26.21
CA ALA A 31 -4.40 -7.56 27.40
C ALA A 31 -4.61 -8.69 28.42
N ASP A 32 -5.68 -9.48 28.28
CA ASP A 32 -6.10 -10.49 29.27
C ASP A 32 -5.71 -11.94 28.87
N ASP A 33 -4.68 -12.10 28.03
CA ASP A 33 -4.13 -13.42 27.68
C ASP A 33 -3.07 -13.85 28.70
N GLU A 34 -3.40 -14.84 29.51
CA GLU A 34 -2.56 -15.39 30.58
C GLU A 34 -1.26 -16.07 30.06
N ASN A 35 -1.09 -16.21 28.73
CA ASN A 35 0.14 -16.68 28.08
C ASN A 35 1.08 -15.55 27.57
N LEU A 36 0.75 -14.27 27.75
CA LEU A 36 1.61 -13.16 27.30
C LEU A 36 2.66 -12.74 28.36
N ASP A 37 3.67 -13.57 28.61
CA ASP A 37 4.84 -13.12 29.38
C ASP A 37 5.75 -12.19 28.54
N VAL A 38 5.55 -10.88 28.71
CA VAL A 38 6.39 -9.82 28.13
C VAL A 38 7.25 -9.16 29.24
N SER A 39 7.72 -9.94 30.22
CA SER A 39 8.40 -9.41 31.42
C SER A 39 9.88 -9.78 31.57
N GLN A 40 10.38 -10.81 30.88
CA GLN A 40 11.75 -11.31 31.12
C GLN A 40 12.85 -10.84 30.14
N ALA A 41 12.50 -10.13 29.05
CA ALA A 41 13.46 -9.80 27.97
C ALA A 41 14.46 -8.64 28.28
N MET A 42 14.54 -8.16 29.53
CA MET A 42 15.33 -6.96 29.89
C MET A 42 16.13 -7.06 31.21
N GLY A 43 16.31 -8.28 31.74
CA GLY A 43 17.15 -8.53 32.95
C GLY A 43 18.63 -8.82 32.68
N ASP A 44 18.95 -9.58 31.63
CA ASP A 44 20.17 -10.41 31.61
C ASP A 44 21.36 -9.85 30.78
N ILE A 45 21.43 -8.53 30.57
CA ILE A 45 22.52 -7.90 29.76
C ILE A 45 23.60 -7.20 30.60
N VAL A 46 23.44 -7.10 31.93
CA VAL A 46 24.25 -6.22 32.80
C VAL A 46 25.24 -6.97 33.72
N THR A 47 25.51 -8.27 33.54
CA THR A 47 26.36 -9.03 34.51
C THR A 47 27.36 -10.03 33.92
N THR A 48 27.77 -9.92 32.65
CA THR A 48 28.98 -10.63 32.17
C THR A 48 29.66 -9.84 31.04
N GLY A 49 30.79 -9.19 31.33
CA GLY A 49 31.54 -8.46 30.29
C GLY A 49 32.41 -7.28 30.72
N THR A 50 32.89 -7.21 31.97
CA THR A 50 33.95 -6.25 32.32
C THR A 50 35.25 -6.63 31.60
N MET A 51 35.59 -5.91 30.53
CA MET A 51 36.87 -6.05 29.86
C MET A 51 37.98 -5.46 30.73
N ASN A 52 38.71 -6.31 31.45
CA ASN A 52 39.99 -5.93 32.03
C ASN A 52 40.99 -5.71 30.90
N ILE A 53 41.42 -4.46 30.71
CA ILE A 53 42.59 -4.15 29.91
C ILE A 53 43.80 -4.27 30.84
N GLU A 54 44.38 -5.47 30.88
CA GLU A 54 45.73 -5.68 31.43
C GLU A 54 46.74 -5.71 30.28
N ALA A 55 47.87 -5.04 30.50
CA ALA A 55 48.90 -4.86 29.49
C ALA A 55 49.97 -5.94 29.55
N ASP A 56 50.61 -6.14 28.40
CA ASP A 56 51.90 -6.83 28.21
C ASP A 56 51.94 -8.35 28.46
N ASN A 57 51.86 -9.10 27.36
CA ASN A 57 52.82 -10.16 27.09
C ASN A 57 53.01 -10.28 25.57
N ASN A 58 54.27 -10.22 25.13
CA ASN A 58 54.67 -10.66 23.80
C ASN A 58 54.65 -12.20 23.71
N ASP A 59 54.79 -12.73 22.49
CA ASP A 59 54.88 -14.16 22.16
C ASP A 59 53.60 -15.00 22.29
N VAL A 60 52.65 -14.83 21.36
CA VAL A 60 52.22 -15.90 20.42
C VAL A 60 51.72 -15.25 19.11
N LEU A 61 52.34 -15.61 17.98
CA LEU A 61 51.83 -15.30 16.65
C LEU A 61 51.10 -16.55 16.09
N PRO A 62 49.76 -16.55 15.93
CA PRO A 62 49.06 -17.65 15.27
C PRO A 62 49.01 -17.42 13.74
N ASP A 63 49.38 -18.44 12.97
CA ASP A 63 49.43 -18.39 11.50
C ASP A 63 48.09 -18.01 10.85
N SER A 64 48.14 -17.07 9.91
CA SER A 64 46.99 -16.50 9.20
C SER A 64 46.32 -17.43 8.16
N HIS A 65 46.78 -18.68 8.04
CA HIS A 65 46.49 -19.55 6.89
C HIS A 65 45.33 -20.55 7.05
N ASN A 66 44.59 -20.56 8.17
CA ASN A 66 43.48 -21.50 8.39
C ASN A 66 42.12 -20.87 8.76
N THR A 67 42.01 -19.55 8.89
CA THR A 67 40.75 -18.89 9.30
C THR A 67 39.69 -18.85 8.19
N VAL A 68 40.10 -18.74 6.93
CA VAL A 68 39.17 -18.65 5.78
C VAL A 68 38.31 -19.90 5.64
N HIS A 69 38.93 -21.08 5.69
CA HIS A 69 38.25 -22.38 5.53
C HIS A 69 37.23 -22.66 6.65
N ASP A 70 37.46 -22.14 7.86
CA ASP A 70 36.53 -22.28 8.99
C ASP A 70 35.34 -21.32 8.90
N LEU A 71 35.55 -20.12 8.33
CA LEU A 71 34.47 -19.19 7.98
C LEU A 71 33.59 -19.72 6.83
N GLU A 72 34.20 -20.33 5.81
CA GLU A 72 33.49 -20.97 4.70
C GLU A 72 32.60 -22.12 5.18
N LYS A 73 33.10 -22.99 6.07
CA LYS A 73 32.30 -24.06 6.69
C LYS A 73 31.09 -23.52 7.44
N ARG A 74 31.27 -22.48 8.26
CA ARG A 74 30.16 -21.83 8.99
C ARG A 74 29.16 -21.17 8.03
N ALA A 75 29.60 -20.62 6.91
CA ALA A 75 28.71 -20.09 5.87
C ALA A 75 27.90 -21.21 5.16
N VAL A 76 28.50 -22.37 4.92
CA VAL A 76 27.79 -23.57 4.41
C VAL A 76 26.79 -24.10 5.43
N GLU A 77 27.09 -24.02 6.73
CA GLU A 77 26.19 -24.46 7.79
C GLU A 77 25.00 -23.50 7.99
N LEU A 78 25.23 -22.18 7.94
CA LEU A 78 24.17 -21.16 7.93
C LEU A 78 23.24 -21.29 6.71
N LYS A 79 23.77 -21.69 5.54
CA LYS A 79 22.96 -22.01 4.34
C LYS A 79 22.07 -23.25 4.52
N LYS A 80 22.36 -24.16 5.45
CA LYS A 80 21.49 -25.31 5.76
C LYS A 80 20.34 -24.94 6.70
N LEU A 81 20.48 -23.86 7.48
CA LEU A 81 19.46 -23.39 8.42
C LEU A 81 18.36 -22.54 7.75
N HIS A 82 18.61 -22.02 6.56
CA HIS A 82 17.60 -21.36 5.72
C HIS A 82 17.30 -22.22 4.48
N PRO A 83 16.40 -23.22 4.57
CA PRO A 83 15.93 -23.89 3.37
C PRO A 83 15.25 -22.88 2.45
N ILE A 84 15.72 -22.78 1.20
CA ILE A 84 14.97 -22.12 0.13
C ILE A 84 13.68 -22.91 -0.04
N VAL A 85 12.56 -22.34 0.44
CA VAL A 85 11.24 -22.97 0.34
C VAL A 85 10.88 -23.00 -1.14
N LYS A 86 11.02 -24.18 -1.75
CA LYS A 86 10.48 -24.45 -3.08
C LYS A 86 8.97 -24.54 -2.95
N HIS A 87 8.27 -23.45 -3.25
CA HIS A 87 6.82 -23.45 -3.35
C HIS A 87 6.36 -24.46 -4.41
N THR A 88 5.25 -25.15 -4.14
CA THR A 88 4.59 -25.95 -5.18
C THR A 88 3.90 -25.02 -6.17
N ASP A 89 3.67 -25.49 -7.39
CA ASP A 89 3.00 -24.73 -8.47
C ASP A 89 1.65 -24.13 -8.01
N GLU A 90 0.89 -24.91 -7.24
CA GLU A 90 -0.38 -24.50 -6.62
C GLU A 90 -0.21 -23.39 -5.57
N GLN A 91 0.87 -23.41 -4.78
CA GLN A 91 1.18 -22.38 -3.81
C GLN A 91 1.67 -21.09 -4.48
N GLN A 92 2.55 -21.21 -5.49
CA GLN A 92 3.06 -20.08 -6.25
C GLN A 92 1.90 -19.29 -6.88
N LYS A 93 1.01 -20.00 -7.58
CA LYS A 93 -0.22 -19.43 -8.17
C LYS A 93 -1.10 -18.70 -7.16
N GLY A 94 -1.15 -19.17 -5.91
CA GLY A 94 -1.87 -18.48 -4.81
C GLY A 94 -1.19 -17.21 -4.31
N VAL A 95 0.16 -17.17 -4.32
CA VAL A 95 0.94 -15.97 -4.01
C VAL A 95 0.83 -14.93 -5.12
N ASP A 96 0.91 -15.36 -6.39
CA ASP A 96 0.81 -14.50 -7.56
C ASP A 96 -0.57 -13.80 -7.62
N ALA A 97 -1.66 -14.57 -7.46
CA ALA A 97 -3.02 -14.03 -7.40
C ALA A 97 -3.24 -13.07 -6.23
N LYS A 98 -2.60 -13.32 -5.08
CA LYS A 98 -2.63 -12.39 -3.94
C LYS A 98 -1.89 -11.10 -4.26
N HIS A 99 -0.74 -11.17 -4.94
CA HIS A 99 0.05 -10.01 -5.34
C HIS A 99 -0.68 -9.15 -6.38
N GLU A 100 -1.31 -9.76 -7.39
CA GLU A 100 -2.13 -9.07 -8.39
C GLU A 100 -3.20 -8.18 -7.74
N HIS A 101 -3.94 -8.71 -6.76
CA HIS A 101 -4.89 -7.89 -5.99
C HIS A 101 -4.20 -6.78 -5.19
N THR A 102 -2.98 -6.97 -4.70
CA THR A 102 -2.24 -5.87 -4.03
C THR A 102 -1.84 -4.77 -4.99
N LEU A 103 -1.42 -5.09 -6.22
CA LEU A 103 -0.92 -4.13 -7.22
C LEU A 103 -1.88 -2.97 -7.41
N TYR A 104 -3.18 -3.26 -7.52
CA TYR A 104 -4.25 -2.31 -7.81
C TYR A 104 -4.98 -1.71 -6.58
N LEU A 105 -4.46 -1.93 -5.35
CA LEU A 105 -5.00 -1.29 -4.13
C LEU A 105 -4.93 0.24 -4.16
N CYS A 106 -4.01 0.80 -4.94
CA CYS A 106 -3.76 2.24 -5.06
C CYS A 106 -3.09 2.58 -6.40
N GLN A 107 -3.15 3.84 -6.81
CA GLN A 107 -2.29 4.38 -7.86
C GLN A 107 -0.83 4.26 -7.42
N ARG A 108 0.00 3.60 -8.22
CA ARG A 108 1.44 3.45 -7.98
C ARG A 108 2.17 4.72 -8.40
N ASP A 109 3.18 5.10 -7.61
CA ASP A 109 4.03 6.26 -7.90
C ASP A 109 5.32 5.81 -8.59
N TYR A 110 5.25 5.61 -9.91
CA TYR A 110 6.38 5.20 -10.73
C TYR A 110 7.44 6.31 -10.93
N LYS A 111 7.20 7.51 -10.39
CA LYS A 111 8.22 8.57 -10.27
C LYS A 111 9.22 8.25 -9.17
N GLN A 112 8.87 7.37 -8.22
CA GLN A 112 9.82 6.90 -7.21
C GLN A 112 10.88 5.98 -7.85
N PRO A 113 12.14 6.05 -7.39
CA PRO A 113 13.23 5.29 -7.98
C PRO A 113 13.02 3.78 -7.79
N CYS A 114 12.66 3.37 -6.57
CA CYS A 114 12.65 1.97 -6.15
C CYS A 114 11.27 1.49 -5.64
N PRO A 115 11.02 0.17 -5.70
CA PRO A 115 9.88 -0.46 -5.04
C PRO A 115 9.88 -0.26 -3.51
N LEU A 116 8.74 -0.55 -2.88
CA LEU A 116 8.57 -0.46 -1.43
C LEU A 116 9.61 -1.30 -0.67
N GLY A 117 10.38 -0.64 0.21
CA GLY A 117 11.42 -1.27 1.03
C GLY A 117 12.75 -1.53 0.32
N PHE A 118 12.86 -1.27 -0.98
CA PHE A 118 14.12 -1.35 -1.72
C PHE A 118 14.95 -0.08 -1.49
N ARG A 119 16.26 -0.23 -1.30
CA ARG A 119 17.17 0.88 -1.07
C ARG A 119 17.78 1.36 -2.39
N HIS A 120 17.57 2.63 -2.73
CA HIS A 120 18.29 3.29 -3.82
C HIS A 120 19.79 3.39 -3.51
N VAL A 121 20.62 3.03 -4.49
CA VAL A 121 22.07 3.17 -4.48
C VAL A 121 22.51 3.77 -5.81
N VAL A 122 23.43 4.72 -5.75
CA VAL A 122 24.19 5.18 -6.92
C VAL A 122 25.52 4.44 -6.90
N SER A 123 25.85 3.76 -7.99
CA SER A 123 27.11 3.04 -8.16
C SER A 123 28.20 4.02 -8.63
N ASP A 124 29.48 3.67 -8.44
CA ASP A 124 30.60 4.54 -8.82
C ASP A 124 30.63 4.83 -10.34
N ASP A 125 30.12 3.91 -11.16
CA ASP A 125 29.93 4.07 -12.62
C ASP A 125 28.74 5.01 -12.99
N GLY A 126 28.03 5.58 -12.00
CA GLY A 126 26.89 6.49 -12.20
C GLY A 126 25.54 5.80 -12.44
N GLU A 127 25.49 4.47 -12.41
CA GLU A 127 24.24 3.71 -12.46
C GLU A 127 23.41 3.86 -11.18
N ASN A 128 22.09 3.94 -11.34
CA ASN A 128 21.17 4.02 -10.21
C ASN A 128 20.44 2.67 -10.06
N ARG A 129 20.72 1.96 -8.96
CA ARG A 129 20.28 0.59 -8.69
C ARG A 129 19.39 0.56 -7.44
N CYS A 130 18.50 -0.40 -7.37
CA CYS A 130 17.63 -0.66 -6.21
C CYS A 130 18.00 -2.01 -5.58
N ILE A 131 18.48 -1.97 -4.34
CA ILE A 131 18.88 -3.17 -3.59
C ILE A 131 17.71 -3.65 -2.73
N ALA A 132 17.33 -4.92 -2.90
CA ALA A 132 16.25 -5.56 -2.16
C ALA A 132 16.52 -5.63 -0.65
N PRO A 133 15.50 -5.49 0.21
CA PRO A 133 15.64 -5.71 1.65
C PRO A 133 15.82 -7.20 1.96
N ARG A 134 16.42 -7.53 3.12
CA ARG A 134 16.61 -8.93 3.56
C ARG A 134 15.31 -9.74 3.72
N SER A 135 14.17 -9.06 3.84
CA SER A 135 12.83 -9.65 3.94
C SER A 135 12.19 -9.95 2.57
N TYR A 136 12.78 -9.50 1.47
CA TYR A 136 12.27 -9.78 0.14
C TYR A 136 12.56 -11.22 -0.26
N THR A 137 11.49 -11.94 -0.59
CA THR A 137 11.46 -13.38 -0.90
C THR A 137 10.79 -13.66 -2.26
N GLY A 138 10.63 -12.63 -3.09
CA GLY A 138 10.02 -12.74 -4.41
C GLY A 138 10.97 -13.29 -5.50
N PRO A 139 10.46 -13.51 -6.72
CA PRO A 139 11.17 -14.23 -7.79
C PRO A 139 12.51 -13.59 -8.21
N CYS A 140 12.63 -12.27 -8.07
CA CYS A 140 13.82 -11.51 -8.50
C CYS A 140 14.87 -11.36 -7.38
N MET A 141 14.85 -12.25 -6.37
CA MET A 141 15.82 -12.23 -5.27
C MET A 141 17.25 -12.41 -5.80
N GLY A 142 18.12 -11.45 -5.48
CA GLY A 142 19.52 -11.44 -5.95
C GLY A 142 19.71 -10.83 -7.34
N GLN A 143 18.66 -10.30 -7.96
CA GLN A 143 18.77 -9.43 -9.14
C GLN A 143 18.83 -7.97 -8.69
N ASP A 144 19.71 -7.19 -9.32
CA ASP A 144 19.74 -5.74 -9.15
C ASP A 144 18.80 -5.08 -10.16
N LEU A 145 17.94 -4.19 -9.65
CA LEU A 145 17.03 -3.40 -10.48
C LEU A 145 17.69 -2.06 -10.87
N VAL A 146 18.03 -1.88 -12.15
CA VAL A 146 18.52 -0.61 -12.72
C VAL A 146 17.31 0.21 -13.19
N TYR A 147 16.88 1.20 -12.43
CA TYR A 147 15.61 1.90 -12.72
C TYR A 147 15.75 3.15 -13.59
N ARG A 148 16.99 3.65 -13.81
CA ARG A 148 17.23 4.96 -14.46
C ARG A 148 16.70 5.02 -15.89
N GLU A 149 16.74 3.88 -16.56
CA GLU A 149 16.37 3.71 -17.97
C GLU A 149 14.95 3.15 -18.13
N MET A 150 14.28 2.80 -17.02
CA MET A 150 12.96 2.16 -17.07
C MET A 150 11.82 3.16 -17.19
N HIS A 151 11.01 2.96 -18.23
CA HIS A 151 9.72 3.63 -18.43
C HIS A 151 8.66 3.13 -17.45
N GLU A 152 7.48 3.77 -17.44
CA GLU A 152 6.41 3.44 -16.48
C GLU A 152 5.91 1.99 -16.69
N GLU A 153 5.73 1.62 -17.95
CA GLU A 153 5.27 0.31 -18.42
C GLU A 153 6.23 -0.81 -18.01
N GLU A 154 7.54 -0.57 -18.10
CA GLU A 154 8.57 -1.52 -17.68
C GLU A 154 8.60 -1.68 -16.15
N LYS A 155 8.33 -0.61 -15.39
CA LYS A 155 8.15 -0.70 -13.93
C LYS A 155 6.85 -1.41 -13.56
N VAL A 156 5.77 -1.30 -14.34
CA VAL A 156 4.55 -2.10 -14.16
C VAL A 156 4.87 -3.58 -14.33
N ALA A 157 5.51 -3.96 -15.44
CA ALA A 157 5.87 -5.35 -15.74
C ALA A 157 6.81 -5.93 -14.67
N TRP A 158 7.88 -5.23 -14.31
CA TRP A 158 8.78 -5.66 -13.23
C TRP A 158 8.05 -5.81 -11.89
N ALA A 159 7.12 -4.91 -11.56
CA ALA A 159 6.34 -5.01 -10.32
C ALA A 159 5.46 -6.27 -10.28
N GLN A 160 4.95 -6.71 -11.43
CA GLN A 160 4.19 -7.95 -11.58
C GLN A 160 5.12 -9.15 -11.45
N ASP A 161 6.14 -9.26 -12.30
CA ASP A 161 7.06 -10.41 -12.38
C ASP A 161 7.83 -10.64 -11.07
N CYS A 162 8.27 -9.56 -10.42
CA CYS A 162 9.08 -9.62 -9.20
C CYS A 162 8.26 -9.63 -7.90
N LEU A 163 6.92 -9.64 -7.98
CA LEU A 163 6.03 -9.59 -6.81
C LEU A 163 6.36 -8.43 -5.84
N ALA A 164 6.76 -7.28 -6.39
CA ALA A 164 7.34 -6.17 -5.63
C ALA A 164 6.79 -4.81 -6.10
N ASN A 165 5.90 -4.23 -5.30
CA ASN A 165 5.15 -3.03 -5.69
C ASN A 165 5.92 -1.71 -5.46
N TRP A 166 5.76 -0.76 -6.38
CA TRP A 166 6.09 0.65 -6.12
C TRP A 166 5.18 1.25 -5.03
N PRO A 167 5.63 2.28 -4.30
CA PRO A 167 4.79 2.99 -3.33
C PRO A 167 3.51 3.54 -3.95
N CYS A 168 2.48 3.73 -3.14
CA CYS A 168 1.28 4.44 -3.56
C CYS A 168 1.56 5.94 -3.71
N VAL A 169 0.92 6.61 -4.67
CA VAL A 169 0.89 8.08 -4.74
C VAL A 169 0.31 8.65 -3.45
N GLN A 170 1.13 9.37 -2.68
CA GLN A 170 0.73 10.00 -1.43
C GLN A 170 0.15 11.39 -1.69
N CYS A 171 -1.15 11.45 -1.95
CA CYS A 171 -1.86 12.71 -2.09
C CYS A 171 -3.30 12.62 -1.61
N LYS A 172 -3.88 13.77 -1.24
CA LYS A 172 -5.32 13.93 -1.05
C LYS A 172 -5.97 14.00 -2.43
N ARG A 173 -6.81 13.04 -2.79
CA ARG A 173 -7.54 13.04 -4.08
C ARG A 173 -8.80 13.90 -4.01
N ARG A 174 -9.10 14.60 -5.11
CA ARG A 174 -10.27 15.48 -5.23
C ARG A 174 -11.53 14.71 -5.66
N TYR A 175 -12.08 13.87 -4.78
CA TYR A 175 -13.36 13.16 -4.98
C TYR A 175 -14.60 14.08 -5.08
N SER A 176 -14.39 15.40 -5.05
CA SER A 176 -15.35 16.44 -5.41
C SER A 176 -15.49 16.64 -6.93
N ASP A 177 -14.48 16.25 -7.70
CA ASP A 177 -14.46 16.44 -9.15
C ASP A 177 -15.38 15.41 -9.81
N LEU A 178 -16.14 15.83 -10.82
CA LEU A 178 -17.21 15.01 -11.40
C LEU A 178 -16.71 13.69 -12.02
N CYS A 179 -15.50 13.69 -12.59
CA CYS A 179 -14.87 12.54 -13.23
C CYS A 179 -13.40 12.41 -12.79
N PRO A 180 -12.84 11.17 -12.78
CA PRO A 180 -11.42 10.93 -12.51
C PRO A 180 -10.51 11.37 -13.66
N GLU A 181 -9.18 11.28 -13.46
CA GLU A 181 -8.18 11.48 -14.51
C GLU A 181 -8.41 10.51 -15.69
N LYS A 182 -8.16 10.97 -16.93
CA LYS A 182 -8.42 10.22 -18.18
C LYS A 182 -9.90 9.81 -18.39
N TRP A 183 -10.84 10.54 -17.78
CA TRP A 183 -12.28 10.37 -18.00
C TRP A 183 -12.95 11.73 -18.26
N GLU A 184 -13.74 11.79 -19.34
CA GLU A 184 -14.46 12.98 -19.76
C GLU A 184 -15.91 12.98 -19.28
N LEU A 185 -16.37 14.16 -18.85
CA LEU A 185 -17.78 14.40 -18.61
C LEU A 185 -18.55 14.50 -19.94
N LYS A 186 -19.55 13.63 -20.12
CA LYS A 186 -20.62 13.80 -21.11
C LYS A 186 -21.87 14.32 -20.39
N ALA A 187 -22.37 15.46 -20.85
CA ALA A 187 -23.69 15.95 -20.48
C ALA A 187 -24.71 15.38 -21.48
N THR A 188 -25.65 14.58 -20.99
CA THR A 188 -26.85 14.23 -21.76
C THR A 188 -27.93 15.29 -21.55
N ASP A 189 -28.87 15.41 -22.49
CA ASP A 189 -30.02 16.34 -22.38
C ASP A 189 -30.87 16.13 -21.11
N THR A 190 -30.73 14.97 -20.46
CA THR A 190 -31.44 14.55 -19.24
C THR A 190 -30.76 14.97 -17.93
N SER A 191 -29.83 15.93 -17.95
CA SER A 191 -29.12 16.43 -16.75
C SER A 191 -28.30 15.38 -15.97
N GLN A 192 -27.98 14.24 -16.59
CA GLN A 192 -27.15 13.20 -15.98
C GLN A 192 -25.69 13.39 -16.35
N HIS A 193 -24.92 13.98 -15.43
CA HIS A 193 -23.47 14.07 -15.54
C HIS A 193 -22.87 12.66 -15.50
N THR A 194 -22.40 12.19 -16.66
CA THR A 194 -21.92 10.82 -16.85
C THR A 194 -20.50 10.87 -17.39
N CYS A 195 -19.59 10.13 -16.76
CA CYS A 195 -18.20 10.03 -17.16
C CYS A 195 -17.99 8.89 -18.16
N ARG A 196 -17.16 9.12 -19.18
CA ARG A 196 -16.69 8.12 -20.13
C ARG A 196 -15.16 8.18 -20.21
N ALA A 197 -14.49 7.04 -20.32
CA ALA A 197 -13.04 6.99 -20.52
C ALA A 197 -12.58 7.78 -21.78
N THR A 198 -11.36 8.32 -21.72
CA THR A 198 -10.64 8.84 -22.90
C THR A 198 -9.85 7.73 -23.60
N GLU A 199 -9.22 8.05 -24.72
CA GLU A 199 -8.39 7.08 -25.46
C GLU A 199 -7.17 6.63 -24.65
N ASP A 200 -6.58 7.53 -23.86
CA ASP A 200 -5.40 7.31 -22.99
C ASP A 200 -5.65 6.40 -21.78
N TYR A 201 -6.90 6.01 -21.54
CA TYR A 201 -7.27 5.13 -20.44
C TYR A 201 -7.15 3.65 -20.85
N GLU A 202 -6.35 2.91 -20.08
CA GLU A 202 -5.97 1.51 -20.35
C GLU A 202 -6.50 0.53 -19.29
N GLY A 203 -7.30 1.02 -18.34
CA GLY A 203 -7.90 0.18 -17.31
C GLY A 203 -9.11 -0.64 -17.82
N PRO A 204 -9.61 -1.59 -17.02
CA PRO A 204 -10.61 -2.57 -17.44
C PRO A 204 -12.01 -1.99 -17.72
N CYS A 205 -12.29 -0.75 -17.30
CA CYS A 205 -13.62 -0.14 -17.40
C CYS A 205 -13.81 0.75 -18.64
N LYS A 206 -13.07 0.50 -19.74
CA LYS A 206 -12.94 1.44 -20.88
C LYS A 206 -14.28 1.73 -21.57
N ASP A 207 -15.16 0.74 -21.61
CA ASP A 207 -16.48 0.83 -22.22
C ASP A 207 -17.59 1.21 -21.21
N GLU A 208 -17.27 1.43 -19.93
CA GLU A 208 -18.27 1.84 -18.93
C GLU A 208 -18.65 3.33 -19.08
N MET A 209 -19.93 3.63 -18.85
CA MET A 209 -20.42 4.98 -18.60
C MET A 209 -21.02 5.04 -17.20
N VAL A 210 -20.52 5.95 -16.36
CA VAL A 210 -20.83 5.96 -14.91
C VAL A 210 -21.09 7.38 -14.40
N SER A 211 -22.04 7.54 -13.47
CA SER A 211 -22.33 8.82 -12.82
C SER A 211 -22.03 8.76 -11.33
N PHE A 212 -21.09 9.60 -10.88
CA PHE A 212 -20.63 9.64 -9.48
C PHE A 212 -21.47 10.55 -8.56
N ILE A 213 -22.52 11.22 -9.07
CA ILE A 213 -23.39 12.14 -8.29
C ILE A 213 -23.91 11.49 -7.01
N ARG A 214 -24.21 10.18 -7.05
CA ARG A 214 -24.77 9.42 -5.92
C ARG A 214 -23.74 8.58 -5.16
N PHE A 215 -22.46 8.68 -5.51
CA PHE A 215 -21.37 7.89 -4.89
C PHE A 215 -20.76 8.67 -3.73
N ASN A 216 -20.74 8.05 -2.55
CA ASN A 216 -19.90 8.55 -1.46
C ASN A 216 -18.40 8.27 -1.76
N ILE A 217 -17.50 8.91 -1.00
CA ILE A 217 -16.05 8.81 -1.21
C ILE A 217 -15.54 7.36 -1.18
N GLU A 218 -16.13 6.49 -0.35
CA GLU A 218 -15.70 5.09 -0.24
C GLU A 218 -16.14 4.27 -1.47
N MET A 219 -17.34 4.52 -1.98
CA MET A 219 -17.79 3.95 -3.26
C MET A 219 -16.89 4.41 -4.43
N GLN A 220 -16.46 5.68 -4.44
CA GLN A 220 -15.53 6.18 -5.45
C GLN A 220 -14.16 5.49 -5.35
N LYS A 221 -13.60 5.31 -4.15
CA LYS A 221 -12.35 4.53 -3.94
C LYS A 221 -12.46 3.07 -4.39
N GLN A 222 -13.57 2.41 -4.08
CA GLN A 222 -13.80 1.02 -4.49
C GLN A 222 -13.89 0.91 -6.02
N TRP A 223 -14.60 1.84 -6.66
CA TRP A 223 -14.63 1.95 -8.11
C TRP A 223 -13.23 2.25 -8.69
N SER A 224 -12.45 3.16 -8.08
CA SER A 224 -11.08 3.46 -8.49
C SER A 224 -10.16 2.24 -8.46
N ARG A 225 -10.22 1.44 -7.39
CA ARG A 225 -9.47 0.19 -7.26
C ARG A 225 -9.88 -0.86 -8.29
N ARG A 226 -11.16 -0.96 -8.61
CA ARG A 226 -11.69 -1.90 -9.63
C ARG A 226 -11.33 -1.47 -11.06
N CYS A 227 -11.34 -0.16 -11.34
CA CYS A 227 -11.13 0.39 -12.67
C CYS A 227 -9.72 0.92 -12.92
N HIS A 228 -8.81 0.84 -11.95
CA HIS A 228 -7.45 1.41 -12.02
C HIS A 228 -7.45 2.90 -12.42
N ALA A 229 -8.51 3.62 -12.06
CA ALA A 229 -8.82 4.98 -12.49
C ALA A 229 -8.89 5.90 -11.26
N TRP A 230 -8.17 7.01 -11.27
CA TRP A 230 -7.87 7.76 -10.05
C TRP A 230 -8.34 9.21 -10.18
N TRP A 231 -8.91 9.76 -9.11
CA TRP A 231 -9.18 11.20 -9.05
C TRP A 231 -7.87 11.98 -8.90
N PRO A 232 -7.80 13.19 -9.49
CA PRO A 232 -6.59 14.00 -9.45
C PRO A 232 -6.20 14.36 -8.03
N CYS A 233 -4.89 14.49 -7.82
CA CYS A 233 -4.34 14.99 -6.57
C CYS A 233 -4.70 16.46 -6.37
N ASP A 234 -5.01 16.83 -5.13
CA ASP A 234 -5.20 18.20 -4.68
C ASP A 234 -3.86 18.94 -4.72
N THR A 235 -3.62 19.70 -5.79
CA THR A 235 -2.37 20.43 -6.05
C THR A 235 -2.13 21.60 -5.08
N SER A 236 -3.07 21.90 -4.17
CA SER A 236 -2.85 22.81 -3.05
C SER A 236 -1.82 22.27 -2.04
N ALA A 237 -1.52 20.96 -2.05
CA ALA A 237 -0.46 20.33 -1.26
C ALA A 237 0.95 20.55 -1.85
N LYS A 238 1.30 21.79 -2.20
CA LYS A 238 2.68 22.21 -2.48
C LYS A 238 3.42 22.43 -1.17
N VAL A 239 4.34 21.53 -0.81
CA VAL A 239 5.26 21.76 0.32
C VAL A 239 6.01 23.07 0.11
N GLY A 240 5.73 24.07 0.95
CA GLY A 240 6.41 25.37 0.92
C GLY A 240 5.78 26.47 0.06
N GLN A 241 4.57 26.28 -0.52
CA GLN A 241 3.79 27.40 -1.05
C GLN A 241 2.59 27.67 -0.12
N PRO A 242 2.29 28.95 0.23
CA PRO A 242 1.10 29.26 1.01
C PRO A 242 -0.16 28.86 0.22
N PRO A 243 -1.23 28.43 0.90
CA PRO A 243 -2.51 28.23 0.24
C PRO A 243 -2.96 29.52 -0.44
N ASP A 244 -3.54 29.38 -1.63
CA ASP A 244 -4.16 30.47 -2.39
C ASP A 244 -3.21 31.59 -2.86
N ALA A 245 -2.01 31.23 -3.34
CA ALA A 245 -1.10 32.16 -4.02
C ALA A 245 -1.75 32.89 -5.24
N GLU A 246 -2.79 32.31 -5.83
CA GLU A 246 -3.57 32.89 -6.94
C GLU A 246 -4.82 33.67 -6.49
N LEU A 247 -5.22 33.59 -5.21
CA LEU A 247 -6.43 34.22 -4.66
C LEU A 247 -6.11 34.89 -3.30
N PRO A 248 -5.50 36.09 -3.27
CA PRO A 248 -4.87 36.69 -2.09
C PRO A 248 -5.83 37.19 -0.98
N ILE A 249 -7.12 36.86 -1.07
CA ILE A 249 -8.21 37.31 -0.19
C ILE A 249 -9.08 36.15 0.33
N THR A 250 -8.66 34.89 0.16
CA THR A 250 -9.35 33.76 0.79
C THR A 250 -9.19 33.78 2.32
N LEU A 251 -10.08 33.06 3.01
CA LEU A 251 -9.96 32.78 4.43
C LEU A 251 -8.66 32.02 4.76
N GLY A 252 -8.18 31.16 3.85
CA GLY A 252 -6.90 30.44 3.98
C GLY A 252 -5.69 31.38 3.96
N ALA A 253 -5.61 32.27 2.97
CA ALA A 253 -4.56 33.29 2.88
C ALA A 253 -4.58 34.27 4.08
N THR A 254 -5.79 34.57 4.60
CA THR A 254 -5.97 35.43 5.77
C THR A 254 -5.48 34.76 7.06
N LEU A 255 -5.87 33.51 7.31
CA LEU A 255 -5.42 32.74 8.47
C LEU A 255 -3.91 32.53 8.47
N TYR A 256 -3.31 32.21 7.32
CA TYR A 256 -1.86 32.03 7.20
C TYR A 256 -1.07 33.29 7.60
N ARG A 257 -1.57 34.49 7.27
CA ARG A 257 -0.97 35.77 7.68
C ARG A 257 -1.15 36.11 9.16
N MET A 258 -2.06 35.42 9.87
CA MET A 258 -2.33 35.62 11.29
C MET A 258 -1.58 34.60 12.19
N THR A 259 -0.91 33.62 11.60
CA THR A 259 -0.26 32.50 12.31
C THR A 259 1.26 32.42 12.07
N LEU A 260 1.87 33.49 11.56
CA LEU A 260 3.31 33.72 11.44
C LEU A 260 3.75 34.82 12.41
#